data_AF-A0A6G1EHH0-F1
#
_entry.id   AF-A0A6G1EHH0-F1
#
_cell.length_a   1.000
_cell.length_b   1.000
_cell.length_c   1.000
_cell.angle_alpha   90.00
_cell.angle_beta   90.00
_cell.angle_gamma   90.00
#
_symmetry.space_group_name_H-M   'P 1'
#
loop_
_entity.id
_entity.type
_entity.pdbx_description
1 polymer ?
#
loop_
_entity_poly.entity_id
_entity_poly.type
_entity_poly.pdbx_seq_one_letter_code
_entity_poly.pdbx_strand_id
1 'polypeptide(L)' 'MDGAGRDGNPLGGYRIGKTLGIGSFGKVKIAEHILTGHKVAIKILNRRKIKSMEMEEKG' A
#
# COMPACT_ATOMS: atom_id res chain seq x y z
N MET A 1 -22.78 -12.92 13.82
CA MET A 1 -21.57 -13.76 13.89
C MET A 1 -21.02 -13.81 12.48
N ASP A 2 -19.97 -13.06 12.16
CA ASP A 2 -19.22 -13.23 10.91
C ASP A 2 -17.75 -12.86 11.19
N GLY A 3 -17.07 -13.83 11.81
CA GLY A 3 -15.62 -13.83 11.87
C GLY A 3 -15.07 -14.28 10.52
N ALA A 4 -14.54 -13.34 9.73
CA ALA A 4 -13.64 -13.66 8.62
C ALA A 4 -12.22 -13.37 9.07
N GLY A 5 -11.52 -14.42 9.50
CA GLY A 5 -10.10 -14.38 9.82
C GLY A 5 -9.27 -13.99 8.58
N ARG A 6 -8.51 -12.92 8.71
CA ARG A 6 -7.06 -12.82 8.40
C ARG A 6 -6.49 -13.34 7.07
N ASP A 7 -7.20 -13.18 5.95
CA ASP A 7 -6.56 -13.23 4.61
C ASP A 7 -7.33 -12.45 3.53
N GLY A 8 -8.17 -11.49 3.94
CA GLY A 8 -8.81 -10.56 3.03
C GLY A 8 -7.78 -9.70 2.28
N ASN A 9 -7.95 -9.56 0.96
CA ASN A 9 -7.17 -8.62 0.16
C ASN A 9 -7.21 -7.24 0.83
N PRO A 10 -6.08 -6.73 1.38
CA PRO A 10 -6.07 -5.47 2.14
C PRO A 10 -6.44 -4.26 1.28
N LEU A 11 -6.47 -4.42 -0.04
CA LEU A 11 -6.87 -3.41 -1.00
C LEU A 11 -8.33 -3.55 -1.47
N GLY A 12 -9.09 -4.55 -0.98
CA GLY A 12 -10.45 -4.83 -1.45
C GLY A 12 -11.43 -3.67 -1.24
N GLY A 13 -11.23 -2.84 -0.22
CA GLY A 13 -12.04 -1.64 0.05
C GLY A 13 -11.59 -0.38 -0.70
N TYR A 14 -10.60 -0.47 -1.59
CA TYR A 14 -9.99 0.71 -2.21
C TYR A 14 -10.02 0.64 -3.74
N ARG A 15 -10.46 1.74 -4.36
CA ARG A 15 -10.30 1.95 -5.80
C ARG A 15 -8.90 2.50 -6.06
N ILE A 16 -8.02 1.66 -6.59
CA ILE A 16 -6.63 2.03 -6.91
C ILE A 16 -6.59 2.92 -8.15
N GLY A 17 -5.91 4.06 -8.04
CA GLY A 17 -5.78 5.04 -9.11
C GLY A 17 -4.37 5.12 -9.72
N LYS A 18 -4.10 6.30 -10.29
CA LYS A 18 -2.83 6.59 -10.97
C LYS A 18 -1.65 6.59 -10.01
N THR A 19 -0.46 6.40 -10.58
CA THR A 19 0.80 6.54 -9.86
C THR A 19 1.01 8.01 -9.51
N LEU A 20 1.29 8.30 -8.24
CA LEU A 20 1.68 9.63 -7.75
C LEU A 20 3.19 9.84 -7.82
N GLY A 21 3.97 8.78 -7.65
CA GLY A 21 5.43 8.86 -7.72
C GLY A 21 6.11 7.50 -7.78
N ILE A 22 7.34 7.50 -8.27
CA ILE A 22 8.25 6.35 -8.30
C ILE A 22 9.58 6.85 -7.74
N GLY A 23 10.09 6.20 -6.71
CA GLY A 23 11.38 6.55 -6.11
C GLY A 23 12.19 5.33 -5.69
N SER A 24 13.33 5.57 -5.06
CA SER A 24 14.26 4.53 -4.59
C SER A 24 13.55 3.48 -3.73
N PHE A 25 12.63 3.95 -2.88
CA PHE A 25 11.86 3.15 -1.93
C PHE A 25 10.56 2.56 -2.50
N GLY A 26 10.31 2.60 -3.81
CA GLY A 26 9.14 1.94 -4.42
C GLY A 26 8.17 2.89 -5.11
N LYS A 27 6.96 2.38 -5.39
CA LYS A 27 5.94 3.04 -6.20
C LYS A 27 4.79 3.52 -5.32
N VAL A 28 4.36 4.76 -5.48
CA VAL A 28 3.22 5.33 -4.76
C VAL A 28 2.05 5.51 -5.73
N LYS A 29 0.86 5.04 -5.35
CA LYS A 29 -0.40 5.25 -6.08
C LYS A 29 -1.40 5.98 -5.22
N ILE A 30 -2.26 6.79 -5.83
CA ILE A 30 -3.46 7.29 -5.14
C ILE A 30 -4.50 6.18 -5.11
N ALA A 31 -5.31 6.12 -4.06
CA ALA A 31 -6.48 5.28 -4.00
C ALA A 31 -7.61 5.98 -3.25
N GLU A 32 -8.83 5.52 -3.45
CA GLU A 32 -10.03 6.06 -2.79
C GLU A 32 -10.72 4.94 -2.03
N HIS A 33 -10.99 5.14 -0.74
CA HIS A 33 -11.77 4.21 0.06
C HIS A 33 -13.22 4.22 -0.43
N ILE A 34 -13.71 3.08 -0.90
CA ILE A 34 -14.98 3.00 -1.64
C ILE A 34 -16.16 3.47 -0.80
N LEU A 35 -16.18 3.15 0.50
CA LEU A 35 -17.31 3.47 1.38
C LEU A 35 -17.35 4.95 1.80
N THR A 36 -16.18 5.57 1.99
CA THR A 36 -16.11 6.93 2.56
C THR A 36 -15.67 7.99 1.55
N GLY A 37 -15.21 7.61 0.37
CA GLY A 37 -14.64 8.52 -0.63
C GLY A 37 -13.28 9.12 -0.23
N HIS A 38 -12.68 8.69 0.88
CA HIS A 38 -11.43 9.25 1.36
C HIS A 38 -10.26 8.85 0.46
N LYS A 39 -9.51 9.85 -0.01
CA LYS A 39 -8.32 9.64 -0.84
C LYS A 39 -7.10 9.38 0.04
N VAL A 40 -6.37 8.33 -0.29
CA VAL A 40 -5.15 7.90 0.41
C VAL A 40 -4.01 7.65 -0.58
N ALA A 41 -2.78 7.68 -0.10
CA ALA A 41 -1.61 7.24 -0.86
C ALA A 41 -1.20 5.82 -0.42
N ILE A 42 -1.00 4.93 -1.38
CA ILE A 42 -0.55 3.55 -1.15
C ILE A 42 0.88 3.42 -1.67
N LYS A 43 1.81 3.12 -0.76
CA LYS A 43 3.22 2.85 -1.07
C LYS A 43 3.42 1.35 -1.28
N ILE A 44 3.80 0.98 -2.49
CA ILE A 44 4.04 -0.39 -2.93
C ILE A 44 5.54 -0.64 -2.87
N LEU A 45 5.94 -1.51 -1.94
CA LEU A 45 7.33 -1.89 -1.70
C LEU A 45 7.60 -3.29 -2.25
N ASN A 46 8.71 -3.48 -2.96
CA ASN A 46 9.14 -4.81 -3.38
C ASN A 46 9.87 -5.50 -2.23
N ARG A 47 9.27 -6.55 -1.66
CA ARG A 47 9.83 -7.30 -0.52
C ARG A 47 11.24 -7.84 -0.79
N ARG A 48 11.57 -8.24 -2.03
CA ARG A 48 12.92 -8.71 -2.39
C ARG A 48 13.94 -7.58 -2.32
N LYS A 49 13.57 -6.40 -2.85
CA LYS A 49 14.41 -5.19 -2.83
C LYS A 49 14.61 -4.66 -1.41
N ILE A 50 13.60 -4.76 -0.55
CA ILE A 50 13.72 -4.45 0.87
C ILE A 50 14.68 -5.41 1.57
N LYS A 51 14.56 -6.73 1.37
CA LYS A 51 15.47 -7.67 2.03
C LYS A 51 16.94 -7.50 1.65
N SER A 52 17.22 -6.99 0.44
CA SER A 52 18.58 -6.69 -0.01
C SER A 52 19.09 -5.32 0.46
N MET A 53 18.22 -4.47 0.98
CA MET A 53 18.56 -3.15 1.51
C MET A 53 18.22 -3.18 2.99
N GLU A 54 19.17 -3.54 3.86
CA GLU A 54 19.03 -3.26 5.29
C GLU A 54 18.59 -1.79 5.41
N MET A 55 17.35 -1.58 5.83
CA MET A 55 16.80 -0.25 5.94
C MET A 55 17.63 0.45 7.01
N GLU A 56 18.47 1.41 6.61
CA GLU A 56 19.00 2.41 7.54
C GLU A 56 17.78 3.11 8.16
N GLU A 57 17.40 2.64 9.33
CA GLU A 57 16.44 3.29 10.21
C GLU A 57 17.09 4.61 10.65
N LYS A 58 16.75 5.70 9.96
CA LYS A 58 17.02 7.04 10.48
C LYS A 58 15.91 7.35 11.48
N GLY A 59 16.31 7.38 12.76
CA GLY A 59 15.48 7.76 13.90
C GLY A 59 15.05 9.22 13.91
#